data_AF-A0A8H2ZX19-F1
#
_entry.id   AF-A0A8H2ZX19-F1
#
_cell.length_a   1.000
_cell.length_b   1.000
_cell.length_c   1.000
_cell.angle_alpha   90.00
_cell.angle_beta   90.00
_cell.angle_gamma   90.00
#
_symmetry.space_group_name_H-M   'P 1'
#
loop_
_entity.id
_entity.type
_entity.pdbx_description
1 polymer ?
#
loop_
_entity_poly.entity_id
_entity_poly.type
_entity_poly.pdbx_seq_one_letter_code
_entity_poly.pdbx_strand_id
1 'polypeptide(L)'
;MDYDSGLIDFLTHQPSIESLILLGAVPDHLTSMRLDLPATALPNLTHVQGHYTQILALVPRRPVRSVHITQVDDTGEFEDSDVFVCLKDTVETIAQSTGSLEEIMFEDEDTDYGLLEVVLSNLPNLKAVTLHVSRHGQSWVTAILESPVV
;
A
#
# COMPACT_ATOMS: atom_id res chain seq x y z
N MET A 1 15.30 21.51 -10.45
CA MET A 1 15.61 20.13 -10.89
C MET A 1 14.45 19.29 -10.42
N ASP A 2 13.75 18.62 -11.33
CA ASP A 2 12.70 17.65 -10.96
C ASP A 2 13.39 16.40 -10.42
N TYR A 3 13.58 16.36 -9.11
CA TYR A 3 14.15 15.21 -8.38
C TYR A 3 13.46 13.89 -8.75
N ASP A 4 12.18 14.00 -9.02
CA ASP A 4 11.22 13.00 -9.49
C ASP A 4 11.67 12.25 -10.75
N SER A 5 12.21 12.97 -11.72
CA SER A 5 12.65 12.39 -13.00
C SER A 5 13.88 11.48 -12.82
N GLY A 6 14.77 11.82 -11.89
CA GLY A 6 15.97 11.05 -11.61
C GLY A 6 15.69 9.73 -10.89
N LEU A 7 14.73 9.72 -9.96
CA LEU A 7 14.33 8.49 -9.26
C LEU A 7 13.62 7.52 -10.20
N ILE A 8 12.67 8.01 -11.02
CA ILE A 8 11.95 7.17 -11.98
C ILE A 8 12.93 6.58 -13.02
N ASP A 9 13.83 7.40 -13.55
CA ASP A 9 14.84 6.96 -14.51
C ASP A 9 15.77 5.91 -13.88
N PHE A 10 16.24 6.15 -12.66
CA PHE A 10 17.03 5.18 -11.91
C PHE A 10 16.28 3.84 -11.78
N LEU A 11 15.09 3.84 -11.15
CA LEU A 11 14.33 2.61 -10.88
C LEU A 11 13.95 1.85 -12.15
N THR A 12 13.67 2.55 -13.25
CA THR A 12 13.36 1.94 -14.55
C THR A 12 14.51 1.10 -15.09
N HIS A 13 15.76 1.49 -14.80
CA HIS A 13 16.97 0.86 -15.32
C HIS A 13 17.66 -0.08 -14.31
N GLN A 14 17.05 -0.38 -13.17
CA GLN A 14 17.63 -1.28 -12.16
C GLN A 14 16.90 -2.63 -12.09
N PRO A 15 17.18 -3.61 -12.98
CA PRO A 15 16.50 -4.89 -12.97
C PRO A 15 16.91 -5.79 -11.78
N SER A 16 18.05 -5.53 -11.15
CA SER A 16 18.59 -6.34 -10.04
C SER A 16 18.02 -5.98 -8.67
N ILE A 17 17.19 -4.95 -8.56
CA ILE A 17 16.58 -4.57 -7.27
C ILE A 17 15.54 -5.62 -6.89
N GLU A 18 15.75 -6.25 -5.73
CA GLU A 18 14.82 -7.20 -5.13
C GLU A 18 14.05 -6.59 -3.95
N SER A 19 14.63 -5.60 -3.29
CA SER A 19 14.04 -4.90 -2.14
C SER A 19 14.19 -3.39 -2.33
N LEU A 20 13.08 -2.67 -2.15
CA LEU A 20 13.04 -1.22 -2.23
C LEU A 20 12.37 -0.66 -0.98
N ILE A 21 13.08 0.22 -0.28
CA ILE A 21 12.60 0.89 0.93
C ILE A 21 12.66 2.39 0.66
N LEU A 22 11.50 3.04 0.62
CA LEU A 22 11.36 4.48 0.44
C LEU A 22 10.91 5.09 1.76
N LEU A 23 11.85 5.77 2.43
CA LEU A 23 11.63 6.39 3.74
C LEU A 23 11.64 7.92 3.59
N GLY A 24 10.65 8.57 4.19
CA GLY A 24 10.53 10.03 4.22
C GLY A 24 9.07 10.46 4.07
N ALA A 25 8.72 11.57 4.72
CA ALA A 25 7.42 12.22 4.52
C ALA A 25 7.24 12.48 3.04
N VAL A 26 6.09 12.08 2.49
CA VAL A 26 5.72 12.43 1.13
C VAL A 26 5.18 13.85 1.25
N PRO A 27 5.90 14.91 0.82
CA PRO A 27 5.37 16.27 0.88
C PRO A 27 3.97 16.31 0.25
N ASP A 28 3.06 17.17 0.71
CA ASP A 28 1.65 17.19 0.26
C ASP A 28 1.47 17.26 -1.26
N HIS A 29 2.46 17.78 -1.98
CA HIS A 29 2.48 17.82 -3.45
C HIS A 29 2.94 16.49 -4.09
N LEU A 30 3.65 15.63 -3.36
CA LEU A 30 4.09 14.30 -3.79
C LEU A 30 3.12 13.17 -3.39
N THR A 31 2.06 13.42 -2.62
CA THR A 31 0.93 12.45 -2.51
C THR A 31 0.30 12.21 -3.89
N SER A 32 0.43 13.20 -4.79
CA SER A 32 0.10 13.13 -6.21
C SER A 32 1.18 12.50 -7.11
N MET A 33 2.39 12.24 -6.58
CA MET A 33 3.41 11.46 -7.28
C MET A 33 3.04 9.97 -7.26
N ARG A 34 2.16 9.60 -8.17
CA ARG A 34 2.21 8.24 -8.71
C ARG A 34 3.60 8.08 -9.32
N LEU A 35 4.46 7.28 -8.69
CA LEU A 35 5.69 6.78 -9.31
C LEU A 35 5.28 5.98 -10.56
N ASP A 36 5.11 6.65 -11.70
CA ASP A 36 4.63 6.03 -12.93
C ASP A 36 5.75 5.26 -13.59
N LEU A 37 6.06 4.11 -13.00
CA LEU A 37 7.05 3.18 -13.47
C LEU A 37 6.42 2.25 -14.49
N PRO A 38 7.08 1.99 -15.64
CA PRO A 38 6.58 1.02 -16.60
C PRO A 38 6.43 -0.35 -15.93
N ALA A 39 5.48 -1.15 -16.42
CA ALA A 39 5.22 -2.50 -15.89
C ALA A 39 6.44 -3.44 -15.99
N THR A 40 7.42 -3.11 -16.83
CA THR A 40 8.68 -3.85 -17.00
C THR A 40 9.78 -3.41 -16.03
N ALA A 41 9.61 -2.30 -15.32
CA ALA A 41 10.58 -1.85 -14.32
C ALA A 41 10.53 -2.74 -13.08
N LEU A 42 11.71 -2.93 -12.46
CA LEU A 42 11.88 -3.72 -11.23
C LEU A 42 11.29 -5.14 -11.32
N PRO A 43 11.66 -5.94 -12.35
CA PRO A 43 11.08 -7.27 -12.59
C PRO A 43 11.39 -8.29 -11.49
N ASN A 44 12.39 -8.03 -10.63
CA ASN A 44 12.78 -8.90 -9.52
C ASN A 44 12.33 -8.37 -8.15
N LEU A 45 11.51 -7.31 -8.11
CA LEU A 45 11.06 -6.70 -6.87
C LEU A 45 10.16 -7.65 -6.08
N THR A 46 10.65 -8.09 -4.93
CA THR A 46 9.98 -9.02 -4.02
C THR A 46 9.58 -8.37 -2.71
N HIS A 47 10.23 -7.29 -2.30
CA HIS A 47 9.96 -6.61 -1.03
C HIS A 47 9.84 -5.10 -1.25
N VAL A 48 8.77 -4.50 -0.74
CA VAL A 48 8.57 -3.04 -0.81
C VAL A 48 8.18 -2.50 0.55
N GLN A 49 8.81 -1.41 0.96
CA GLN A 49 8.42 -0.63 2.13
C GLN A 49 8.30 0.85 1.77
N GLY A 50 7.23 1.50 2.25
CA GLY A 50 7.05 2.94 2.10
C GLY A 50 5.62 3.39 2.37
N HIS A 51 5.33 4.63 2.00
CA HIS A 51 4.00 5.23 2.12
C HIS A 51 3.00 4.55 1.19
N TYR A 52 1.71 4.50 1.56
CA TYR A 52 0.70 3.74 0.80
C TYR A 52 0.63 4.12 -0.69
N THR A 53 0.78 5.41 -1.03
CA THR A 53 0.81 5.87 -2.43
C THR A 53 1.98 5.32 -3.24
N GLN A 54 3.13 5.10 -2.61
CA GLN A 54 4.30 4.48 -3.25
C GLN A 54 4.06 2.99 -3.47
N ILE A 55 3.43 2.32 -2.50
CA ILE A 55 3.02 0.91 -2.61
C ILE A 55 2.03 0.72 -3.77
N LEU A 56 1.02 1.59 -3.89
CA LEU A 56 0.06 1.59 -5.01
C LEU A 56 0.74 1.65 -6.38
N ALA A 57 1.88 2.36 -6.48
CA ALA A 57 2.63 2.49 -7.73
C ALA A 57 3.59 1.31 -8.00
N LEU A 58 4.19 0.75 -6.94
CA LEU A 58 5.26 -0.23 -7.03
C LEU A 58 4.78 -1.68 -7.05
N VAL A 59 3.66 -2.02 -6.42
CA VAL A 59 3.25 -3.42 -6.26
C VAL A 59 2.56 -4.02 -7.51
N PRO A 60 1.62 -3.34 -8.18
CA PRO A 60 0.86 -3.95 -9.26
C PRO A 60 1.76 -4.52 -10.36
N ARG A 61 1.43 -5.73 -10.82
CA ARG A 61 2.12 -6.44 -11.91
C ARG A 61 3.58 -6.84 -11.62
N ARG A 62 4.10 -6.61 -10.42
CA ARG A 62 5.45 -7.01 -10.00
C ARG A 62 5.41 -8.20 -9.03
N PRO A 63 6.46 -9.03 -8.95
CA PRO A 63 6.44 -10.29 -8.18
C PRO A 63 6.67 -10.09 -6.68
N VAL A 64 5.97 -9.10 -6.11
CA VAL A 64 6.09 -8.73 -4.69
C VAL A 64 5.55 -9.85 -3.80
N ARG A 65 6.30 -10.14 -2.74
CA ARG A 65 5.99 -11.14 -1.71
C ARG A 65 5.79 -10.52 -0.34
N SER A 66 6.39 -9.37 -0.09
CA SER A 66 6.29 -8.66 1.17
C SER A 66 6.02 -7.18 0.94
N VAL A 67 5.03 -6.65 1.64
CA VAL A 67 4.68 -5.22 1.62
C VAL A 67 4.65 -4.68 3.05
N HIS A 68 5.31 -3.55 3.26
CA HIS A 68 5.27 -2.81 4.51
C HIS A 68 4.81 -1.37 4.23
N ILE A 69 3.60 -1.04 4.68
CA ILE A 69 3.02 0.29 4.56
C ILE A 69 3.31 1.04 5.85
N THR A 70 4.08 2.11 5.74
CA THR A 70 4.55 2.87 6.91
C THR A 70 3.52 3.88 7.40
N GLN A 71 2.74 4.48 6.49
CA GLN A 71 1.82 5.58 6.82
C GLN A 71 0.79 5.79 5.70
N VAL A 72 -0.38 6.32 6.08
CA VAL A 72 -1.48 6.72 5.19
C VAL A 72 -1.76 8.21 5.26
N ASP A 73 -1.79 8.77 6.47
CA ASP A 73 -2.03 10.18 6.69
C ASP A 73 -0.78 10.87 7.26
N ASP A 74 -0.12 11.66 6.41
CA ASP A 74 1.07 12.44 6.78
C ASP A 74 0.70 13.77 7.49
N THR A 75 -0.55 14.22 7.39
CA THR A 75 -0.99 15.55 7.87
C THR A 75 -1.85 15.49 9.13
N GLY A 76 -2.41 14.33 9.47
CA GLY A 76 -3.37 14.17 10.56
C GLY A 76 -4.72 14.82 10.24
N GLU A 77 -4.99 15.09 8.97
CA GLU A 77 -6.23 15.71 8.49
C GLU A 77 -7.28 14.70 8.03
N PHE A 78 -6.91 13.43 7.87
CA PHE A 78 -7.83 12.38 7.45
C PHE A 78 -8.72 11.99 8.62
N GLU A 79 -10.01 11.82 8.35
CA GLU A 79 -10.89 11.13 9.28
C GLU A 79 -10.61 9.62 9.23
N ASP A 80 -10.88 8.89 10.32
CA ASP A 80 -10.67 7.43 10.41
C ASP A 80 -11.27 6.68 9.19
N SER A 81 -12.43 7.13 8.70
CA SER A 81 -13.06 6.55 7.51
C SER A 81 -12.28 6.76 6.21
N ASP A 82 -11.59 7.88 6.07
CA ASP A 82 -10.76 8.16 4.89
C ASP A 82 -9.50 7.28 4.89
N VAL A 83 -8.89 7.10 6.07
CA VAL A 83 -7.77 6.17 6.28
C VAL A 83 -8.20 4.75 5.91
N PHE A 84 -9.35 4.30 6.41
CA PHE A 84 -9.89 2.98 6.09
C PHE A 84 -10.10 2.78 4.58
N VAL A 85 -10.72 3.74 3.90
CA VAL A 85 -10.95 3.67 2.44
C VAL A 85 -9.62 3.59 1.68
N CYS A 86 -8.64 4.43 2.03
CA CYS A 86 -7.32 4.41 1.39
C CYS A 86 -6.61 3.06 1.57
N LEU A 87 -6.65 2.48 2.77
CA LEU A 87 -6.04 1.19 3.06
C LEU A 87 -6.77 0.03 2.38
N LYS A 88 -8.09 0.05 2.35
CA LYS A 88 -8.89 -0.92 1.61
C LYS A 88 -8.51 -0.93 0.13
N ASP A 89 -8.48 0.24 -0.51
CA ASP A 89 -8.13 0.36 -1.93
C ASP A 89 -6.66 -0.02 -2.19
N THR A 90 -5.79 0.21 -1.20
CA THR A 90 -4.40 -0.25 -1.22
C THR A 90 -4.30 -1.77 -1.21
N VAL A 91 -5.06 -2.46 -0.36
CA VAL A 91 -5.10 -3.93 -0.32
C VAL A 91 -5.61 -4.51 -1.65
N GLU A 92 -6.68 -3.95 -2.20
CA GLU A 92 -7.24 -4.37 -3.49
C GLU A 92 -6.24 -4.17 -4.65
N THR A 93 -5.42 -3.12 -4.57
CA THR A 93 -4.35 -2.85 -5.54
C THR A 93 -3.17 -3.82 -5.37
N ILE A 94 -2.76 -4.10 -4.13
CA ILE A 94 -1.71 -5.08 -3.82
C ILE A 94 -2.07 -6.47 -4.33
N ALA A 95 -3.36 -6.84 -4.31
CA ALA A 95 -3.85 -8.11 -4.86
C ALA A 95 -3.56 -8.28 -6.37
N GLN A 96 -3.18 -7.20 -7.07
CA GLN A 96 -2.74 -7.23 -8.48
C GLN A 96 -1.25 -7.55 -8.65
N SER A 97 -0.53 -7.86 -7.57
CA SER A 97 0.83 -8.39 -7.64
C SER A 97 0.86 -9.70 -8.45
N THR A 98 1.91 -9.90 -9.23
CA THR A 98 2.14 -11.17 -9.95
C THR A 98 2.80 -12.23 -9.06
N GLY A 99 3.30 -11.82 -7.89
CA GLY A 99 3.86 -12.70 -6.87
C GLY A 99 2.77 -13.28 -5.99
N SER A 100 3.05 -14.42 -5.34
CA SER A 100 2.22 -14.85 -4.22
C SER A 100 2.63 -14.01 -3.02
N LEU A 101 1.82 -13.00 -2.68
CA LEU A 101 2.07 -12.18 -1.50
C LEU A 101 2.00 -13.06 -0.24
N GLU A 102 3.05 -13.00 0.56
CA GLU A 102 3.24 -13.82 1.76
C GLU A 102 3.13 -13.00 3.05
N GLU A 103 3.49 -11.72 3.00
CA GLU A 103 3.53 -10.84 4.17
C GLU A 103 2.98 -9.44 3.84
N ILE A 104 2.16 -8.92 4.75
CA ILE A 104 1.74 -7.53 4.75
C ILE A 104 1.80 -6.94 6.17
N MET A 105 2.36 -5.74 6.28
CA MET A 105 2.42 -4.98 7.52
C MET A 105 1.88 -3.57 7.30
N PHE A 106 1.03 -3.13 8.22
CA PHE A 106 0.55 -1.75 8.34
C PHE A 106 1.07 -1.20 9.65
N GLU A 107 1.99 -0.23 9.58
CA GLU A 107 2.58 0.43 10.75
C GLU A 107 1.70 1.57 11.29
N ASP A 108 0.75 2.02 10.47
CA ASP A 108 -0.17 3.11 10.79
C ASP A 108 -1.05 2.77 12.00
N GLU A 109 -1.02 3.63 13.03
CA GLU A 109 -1.75 3.43 14.29
C GLU A 109 -3.26 3.65 14.14
N ASP A 110 -3.70 4.24 13.03
CA ASP A 110 -5.10 4.53 12.74
C ASP A 110 -5.80 3.41 11.95
N THR A 111 -5.18 2.23 11.86
CA THR A 111 -5.83 1.08 11.21
C THR A 111 -6.99 0.50 12.03
N ASP A 112 -8.02 0.05 11.32
CA ASP A 112 -9.23 -0.54 11.88
C ASP A 112 -9.28 -2.07 11.75
N TYR A 113 -10.03 -2.74 12.64
CA TYR A 113 -10.25 -4.19 12.57
C TYR A 113 -10.92 -4.64 11.27
N GLY A 114 -11.78 -3.80 10.67
CA GLY A 114 -12.41 -4.10 9.39
C GLY A 114 -11.40 -4.33 8.27
N LEU A 115 -10.18 -3.76 8.38
CA LEU A 115 -9.14 -3.93 7.38
C LEU A 115 -8.63 -5.36 7.33
N LEU A 116 -8.63 -6.09 8.46
CA LEU A 116 -8.24 -7.50 8.49
C LEU A 116 -9.15 -8.35 7.60
N GLU A 117 -10.47 -8.08 7.61
CA GLU A 117 -11.42 -8.82 6.77
C GLU A 117 -11.19 -8.55 5.28
N VAL A 118 -10.86 -7.30 4.92
CA VAL A 118 -10.49 -6.92 3.55
C VAL A 118 -9.20 -7.64 3.13
N VAL A 119 -8.18 -7.66 3.99
CA VAL A 119 -6.91 -8.37 3.75
C VAL A 119 -7.15 -9.85 3.51
N LEU A 120 -7.88 -10.52 4.40
CA LEU A 120 -8.13 -11.97 4.30
C LEU A 120 -8.97 -12.33 3.06
N SER A 121 -9.88 -11.44 2.64
CA SER A 121 -10.73 -11.66 1.45
C SER A 121 -9.96 -11.50 0.14
N ASN A 122 -9.03 -10.53 0.06
CA ASN A 122 -8.31 -10.20 -1.17
C ASN A 122 -6.95 -10.91 -1.30
N LEU A 123 -6.33 -11.28 -0.17
CA LEU A 123 -4.96 -11.82 -0.12
C LEU A 123 -4.94 -13.18 0.62
N PRO A 124 -5.65 -14.21 0.11
CA PRO A 124 -5.91 -15.45 0.84
C PRO A 124 -4.67 -16.33 1.08
N ASN A 125 -3.53 -16.03 0.43
CA ASN A 125 -2.29 -16.80 0.52
C ASN A 125 -1.26 -16.20 1.50
N LEU A 126 -1.64 -15.16 2.25
CA LEU A 126 -0.77 -14.54 3.24
C LEU A 126 -0.39 -15.53 4.34
N LYS A 127 0.89 -15.50 4.71
CA LYS A 127 1.46 -16.26 5.84
C LYS A 127 1.57 -15.38 7.09
N ALA A 128 1.74 -14.08 6.91
CA ALA A 128 1.88 -13.11 7.99
C ALA A 128 1.09 -11.82 7.70
N VAL A 129 0.38 -11.33 8.72
CA VAL A 129 -0.35 -10.06 8.70
C VAL A 129 -0.05 -9.33 10.01
N THR A 130 0.47 -8.12 9.91
CA THR A 130 0.69 -7.23 11.05
C THR A 130 -0.15 -5.98 10.88
N LEU A 131 -1.01 -5.69 11.86
CA LEU A 131 -1.91 -4.54 11.89
C LEU A 131 -1.74 -3.82 13.23
N HIS A 132 -1.44 -2.52 13.20
CA HIS A 132 -1.36 -1.68 14.38
C HIS A 132 -2.70 -0.98 14.59
N VAL A 133 -3.60 -1.63 15.34
CA VAL A 133 -4.99 -1.18 15.45
C VAL A 133 -5.14 -0.04 16.45
N SER A 134 -5.86 1.01 16.04
CA SER A 134 -6.20 2.12 16.93
C SER A 134 -6.95 1.64 18.16
N ARG A 135 -6.73 2.29 19.31
CA ARG A 135 -7.50 2.02 20.55
C ARG A 135 -8.99 2.30 20.39
N HIS A 136 -9.36 3.08 19.37
CA HIS A 136 -10.73 3.43 19.03
C HIS A 136 -11.24 2.67 17.80
N GLY A 137 -10.42 1.76 17.24
CA GLY A 137 -10.69 1.13 15.96
C GLY A 137 -12.01 0.35 15.93
N GLN A 138 -12.82 0.61 14.91
CA GLN A 138 -14.15 0.04 14.73
C GLN A 138 -14.17 -1.04 13.63
N SER A 139 -15.21 -1.86 13.63
CA SER A 139 -15.50 -2.80 12.53
C SER A 139 -16.54 -2.17 11.61
N TRP A 140 -16.11 -1.60 10.48
CA TRP A 140 -16.99 -0.91 9.53
C TRP A 140 -17.68 -1.82 8.51
N VAL A 141 -17.34 -3.11 8.48
CA VAL A 141 -17.74 -4.04 7.40
C VAL A 141 -19.24 -4.32 7.39
N THR A 142 -19.93 -4.19 8.53
CA THR A 142 -21.39 -4.35 8.59
C THR A 142 -22.16 -3.16 8.00
N ALA A 143 -21.58 -1.95 7.98
CA ALA A 143 -22.25 -0.76 7.43
C ALA A 143 -22.13 -0.65 5.90
N ILE A 144 -21.02 -1.15 5.32
CA ILE A 144 -20.77 -1.06 3.87
C ILE A 144 -21.54 -2.13 3.09
N LEU A 145 -21.76 -3.31 3.67
CA LEU A 145 -22.54 -4.39 3.06
C LEU A 145 -24.07 -4.15 3.08
N GLU A 146 -24.54 -3.11 3.78
CA GLU A 146 -25.97 -2.78 3.89
C GLU A 146 -26.43 -1.60 3.02
N SER A 147 -25.56 -0.99 2.20
CA SER A 147 -26.00 0.03 1.25
C SER A 147 -26.66 -0.61 0.02
N PRO A 148 -28.00 -0.51 -0.16
CA PRO A 148 -28.64 -1.00 -1.37
C PRO A 148 -28.27 -0.06 -2.52
N VAL A 149 -27.90 -0.65 -3.66
CA VAL A 149 -27.87 0.08 -4.93
C VAL A 149 -29.28 0.62 -5.17
N VAL A 150 -29.44 1.95 -5.13
CA VAL A 150 -30.63 2.66 -5.62
C VAL A 150 -30.46 2.96 -7.09
#